data_AF-A0A4V2SMV5-F1
#
_entry.id   AF-A0A4V2SMV5-F1
#
_cell.length_a   1.000
_cell.length_b   1.000
_cell.length_c   1.000
_cell.angle_alpha   90.00
_cell.angle_beta   90.00
_cell.angle_gamma   90.00
#
_symmetry.space_group_name_H-M   'P 1'
#
loop_
_entity.id
_entity.type
_entity.pdbx_description
1 polymer ?
#
loop_
_entity_poly.entity_id
_entity_poly.type
_entity_poly.pdbx_seq_one_letter_code
_entity_poly.pdbx_strand_id
1 'polypeptide(L)'
;MVLDDKIFQKLKCEAREYVNGPLRKMSQRIEETGECGKDIWDELRARGYLNLTAPESLGGRGLPFSQYLEIIKLLSQSHGSVRVIVHVCNGIWRPLLPIVNDEQKERFVKPLIAGDVITTFTLTEPNSGSGADLKTTVRKDGSDYLVNGEKWMISFGDIADYFLLFARLEGTTGYDGTLALMVPRDTQGLEIRIMPGTMGQTGTGHAHLELKDARVPVANLLGEPGQGLIAALNGFLDPSRISVAMTCVGLAERALNLAIERANERVTFGKPLAKRQLIQSYIAEMATDIEAAKALCQNAGKLQDREALLPAQASMAKFYSVEMVKRVTDKALQIFGGIGYFKGSEIERIYRDARMQWFEEGTAETQKAVIAKHFFDKG
;
A
#
# COMPACT_ATOMS: atom_id res chain seq x y z
N MET A 1 -16.98 3.63 -16.02
CA MET A 1 -17.29 2.63 -17.08
C MET A 1 -16.77 1.29 -16.58
N VAL A 2 -17.62 0.27 -16.46
CA VAL A 2 -17.17 -1.08 -16.06
C VAL A 2 -16.44 -1.66 -17.27
N LEU A 3 -15.17 -2.08 -17.13
CA LEU A 3 -14.51 -2.86 -18.18
C LEU A 3 -15.41 -4.06 -18.53
N ASP A 4 -15.50 -4.42 -19.81
CA ASP A 4 -16.26 -5.60 -20.25
C ASP A 4 -15.95 -6.78 -19.32
N ASP A 5 -17.00 -7.34 -18.71
CA ASP A 5 -16.89 -8.40 -17.70
C ASP A 5 -16.01 -9.56 -18.22
N LYS A 6 -16.03 -9.84 -19.52
CA LYS A 6 -15.16 -10.85 -20.14
C LYS A 6 -13.67 -10.49 -20.05
N ILE A 7 -13.32 -9.23 -20.34
CA ILE A 7 -11.94 -8.73 -20.24
C ILE A 7 -11.47 -8.80 -18.79
N PHE A 8 -12.32 -8.39 -17.85
CA PHE A 8 -11.96 -8.45 -16.43
C PHE A 8 -11.79 -9.90 -15.92
N GLN A 9 -12.66 -10.84 -16.31
CA GLN A 9 -12.49 -12.24 -15.94
C GLN A 9 -11.20 -12.83 -16.52
N LYS A 10 -10.82 -12.45 -17.75
CA LYS A 10 -9.55 -12.84 -18.35
C LYS A 10 -8.36 -12.31 -17.53
N LEU A 11 -8.36 -11.02 -17.17
CA LEU A 11 -7.33 -10.43 -16.32
C LEU A 11 -7.22 -11.12 -14.96
N LYS A 12 -8.36 -11.48 -14.34
CA LYS A 12 -8.37 -12.26 -13.09
C LYS A 12 -7.75 -13.65 -13.25
N CYS A 13 -8.00 -14.32 -14.38
CA CYS A 13 -7.41 -15.62 -14.68
C CYS A 13 -5.89 -15.50 -14.83
N GLU A 14 -5.43 -14.53 -15.63
CA GLU A 14 -4.01 -14.24 -15.83
C GLU A 14 -3.30 -13.91 -14.51
N ALA A 15 -3.92 -13.07 -13.66
CA ALA A 15 -3.38 -12.76 -12.33
C ALA A 15 -3.29 -14.01 -11.45
N ARG A 16 -4.30 -14.89 -11.48
CA ARG A 16 -4.29 -16.14 -10.70
C ARG A 16 -3.21 -17.11 -11.18
N GLU A 17 -3.02 -17.24 -12.49
CA GLU A 17 -1.95 -18.06 -13.08
C GLU A 17 -0.57 -17.49 -12.72
N TYR A 18 -0.42 -16.17 -12.79
CA TYR A 18 0.82 -15.49 -12.42
C TYR A 18 1.18 -15.73 -10.95
N VAL A 19 0.20 -15.56 -10.04
CA VAL A 19 0.34 -15.81 -8.60
C VAL A 19 0.67 -17.26 -8.28
N ASN A 20 0.04 -18.22 -8.96
CA ASN A 20 0.25 -19.64 -8.68
C ASN A 20 1.47 -20.25 -9.36
N GLY A 21 2.04 -19.59 -10.36
CA GLY A 21 3.21 -20.05 -11.09
C GLY A 21 4.41 -19.12 -10.90
N PRO A 22 4.68 -18.20 -11.85
CA PRO A 22 5.89 -17.38 -11.85
C PRO A 22 6.16 -16.63 -10.54
N LEU A 23 5.14 -16.01 -9.91
CA LEU A 23 5.32 -15.27 -8.66
C LEU A 23 5.74 -16.14 -7.48
N ARG A 24 5.45 -17.44 -7.46
CA ARG A 24 5.95 -18.33 -6.39
C ARG A 24 7.48 -18.47 -6.47
N LYS A 25 8.01 -18.68 -7.68
CA LYS A 25 9.46 -18.77 -7.91
C LYS A 25 10.14 -17.45 -7.56
N MET A 26 9.54 -16.34 -7.97
CA MET A 26 10.03 -15.01 -7.65
C MET A 26 9.99 -14.73 -6.14
N SER A 27 8.92 -15.13 -5.45
CA SER A 27 8.82 -14.99 -3.99
C SER A 27 9.93 -15.74 -3.27
N GLN A 28 10.25 -16.95 -3.71
CA GLN A 28 11.35 -17.73 -3.16
C GLN A 28 12.70 -17.05 -3.40
N ARG A 29 12.96 -16.56 -4.62
CA ARG A 29 14.17 -15.80 -4.95
C ARG A 29 14.33 -14.59 -4.03
N ILE A 30 13.28 -13.79 -3.84
CA ILE A 30 13.33 -12.60 -2.98
C ILE A 30 13.66 -13.00 -1.53
N GLU A 31 13.06 -14.06 -1.00
CA GLU A 31 13.33 -14.51 0.37
C GLU A 31 14.74 -15.09 0.54
N GLU A 32 15.31 -15.67 -0.50
CA GLU A 32 16.69 -16.22 -0.50
C GLU A 32 17.74 -15.13 -0.66
N THR A 33 17.53 -14.17 -1.56
CA THR A 33 18.52 -13.12 -1.88
C THR A 33 18.33 -11.86 -1.06
N GLY A 34 17.13 -11.63 -0.54
CA GLY A 34 16.76 -10.38 0.12
C GLY A 34 16.52 -9.23 -0.87
N GLU A 35 16.34 -9.49 -2.16
CA GLU A 35 16.33 -8.44 -3.21
C GLU A 35 15.05 -8.47 -4.05
N CYS A 36 14.36 -7.33 -4.13
CA CYS A 36 13.24 -7.10 -5.06
C CYS A 36 13.69 -6.15 -6.19
N GLY A 37 14.55 -6.67 -7.06
CA GLY A 37 15.28 -5.88 -8.06
C GLY A 37 14.45 -5.37 -9.25
N LYS A 38 15.11 -4.59 -10.12
CA LYS A 38 14.53 -3.97 -11.33
C LYS A 38 13.83 -4.96 -12.24
N ASP A 39 14.30 -6.21 -12.30
CA ASP A 39 13.70 -7.26 -13.13
C ASP A 39 12.23 -7.53 -12.78
N ILE A 40 11.87 -7.41 -11.50
CA ILE A 40 10.49 -7.56 -11.01
C ILE A 40 9.63 -6.38 -11.45
N TRP A 41 10.16 -5.16 -11.35
CA TRP A 41 9.48 -3.95 -11.82
C TRP A 41 9.22 -4.02 -13.32
N ASP A 42 10.22 -4.43 -14.10
CA ASP A 42 10.12 -4.59 -15.55
C ASP A 42 9.07 -5.65 -15.92
N GLU A 43 9.02 -6.80 -15.22
CA GLU A 43 8.02 -7.83 -15.46
C GLU A 43 6.59 -7.35 -15.11
N LEU A 44 6.41 -6.70 -13.96
CA LEU A 44 5.11 -6.15 -13.55
C LEU A 44 4.62 -5.08 -14.53
N ARG A 45 5.53 -4.25 -15.03
CA ARG A 45 5.25 -3.25 -16.06
C ARG A 45 4.84 -3.92 -17.37
N ALA A 46 5.62 -4.88 -17.85
CA ALA A 46 5.36 -5.59 -19.12
C ALA A 46 4.00 -6.32 -19.10
N ARG A 47 3.58 -6.81 -17.93
CA ARG A 47 2.25 -7.43 -17.73
C ARG A 47 1.12 -6.42 -17.53
N GLY A 48 1.42 -5.13 -17.44
CA GLY A 48 0.45 -4.06 -17.26
C GLY A 48 -0.17 -4.02 -15.86
N TYR A 49 0.57 -4.43 -14.82
CA TYR A 49 0.09 -4.38 -13.44
C TYR A 49 0.38 -3.04 -12.75
N LEU A 50 1.26 -2.19 -13.29
CA LEU A 50 1.62 -0.91 -12.65
C LEU A 50 0.61 0.22 -12.91
N ASN A 51 -0.30 0.07 -13.88
CA ASN A 51 -1.16 1.15 -14.37
C ASN A 51 -2.64 0.74 -14.55
N LEU A 52 -3.11 -0.27 -13.80
CA LEU A 52 -4.45 -0.81 -13.89
C LEU A 52 -5.52 0.27 -13.67
N THR A 53 -5.38 1.09 -12.63
CA THR A 53 -6.44 1.98 -12.15
C THR A 53 -6.43 3.38 -12.76
N ALA A 54 -5.29 3.78 -13.36
CA ALA A 54 -5.15 5.10 -13.94
C ALA A 54 -6.11 5.27 -15.15
N PRO A 55 -6.68 6.47 -15.37
CA PRO A 55 -7.50 6.75 -16.54
C PRO A 55 -6.78 6.48 -17.86
N GLU A 56 -7.51 6.03 -18.88
CA GLU A 56 -6.96 5.81 -20.23
C GLU A 56 -6.37 7.09 -20.84
N SER A 57 -6.97 8.25 -20.54
CA SER A 57 -6.47 9.57 -20.97
C SER A 57 -5.07 9.91 -20.43
N LEU A 58 -4.62 9.21 -19.39
CA LEU A 58 -3.30 9.34 -18.79
C LEU A 58 -2.39 8.14 -19.09
N GLY A 59 -2.81 7.24 -20.00
CA GLY A 59 -2.06 6.03 -20.36
C GLY A 59 -2.26 4.84 -19.41
N GLY A 60 -3.28 4.89 -18.55
CA GLY A 60 -3.69 3.76 -17.72
C GLY A 60 -4.71 2.85 -18.39
N ARG A 61 -5.22 1.85 -17.64
CA ARG A 61 -6.21 0.86 -18.13
C ARG A 61 -7.65 1.13 -17.67
N GLY A 62 -7.88 2.18 -16.88
CA GLY A 62 -9.20 2.62 -16.46
C GLY A 62 -9.97 1.60 -15.61
N LEU A 63 -9.29 0.67 -14.94
CA LEU A 63 -9.93 -0.37 -14.14
C LEU A 63 -10.69 0.27 -12.95
N PRO A 64 -12.01 0.05 -12.82
CA PRO A 64 -12.76 0.44 -11.63
C PRO A 64 -12.07 -0.07 -10.38
N PHE A 65 -12.08 0.75 -9.33
CA PHE A 65 -11.42 0.46 -8.09
C PHE A 65 -11.95 -0.84 -7.44
N SER A 66 -13.26 -1.12 -7.47
CA SER A 66 -13.80 -2.40 -6.97
C SER A 66 -13.26 -3.63 -7.72
N GLN A 67 -13.01 -3.50 -9.03
CA GLN A 67 -12.39 -4.54 -9.85
C GLN A 67 -10.88 -4.66 -9.55
N TYR A 68 -10.18 -3.54 -9.37
CA TYR A 68 -8.79 -3.52 -8.92
C TYR A 68 -8.60 -4.22 -7.57
N LEU A 69 -9.54 -4.06 -6.63
CA LEU A 69 -9.49 -4.76 -5.34
C LEU A 69 -9.41 -6.28 -5.51
N GLU A 70 -10.12 -6.87 -6.49
CA GLU A 70 -10.01 -8.31 -6.75
C GLU A 70 -8.64 -8.72 -7.31
N ILE A 71 -7.98 -7.84 -8.07
CA ILE A 71 -6.65 -8.09 -8.62
C ILE A 71 -5.59 -7.98 -7.52
N ILE A 72 -5.60 -6.91 -6.72
CA ILE A 72 -4.65 -6.75 -5.62
C ILE A 72 -4.83 -7.86 -4.57
N LYS A 73 -6.07 -8.33 -4.33
CA LYS A 73 -6.32 -9.49 -3.47
C LYS A 73 -5.58 -10.74 -3.95
N LEU A 74 -5.63 -11.03 -5.25
CA LEU A 74 -4.92 -12.18 -5.84
C LEU A 74 -3.41 -12.00 -5.71
N LEU A 75 -2.88 -10.84 -6.07
CA LEU A 75 -1.45 -10.55 -5.99
C LEU A 75 -0.93 -10.58 -4.54
N SER A 76 -1.78 -10.25 -3.57
CA SER A 76 -1.45 -10.33 -2.14
C SER A 76 -1.29 -11.76 -1.61
N GLN A 77 -1.68 -12.77 -2.38
CA GLN A 77 -1.37 -14.17 -2.07
C GLN A 77 0.08 -14.55 -2.40
N SER A 78 0.84 -13.65 -3.04
CA SER A 78 2.26 -13.82 -3.36
C SER A 78 3.18 -13.15 -2.34
N HIS A 79 4.34 -12.64 -2.76
CA HIS A 79 5.29 -11.91 -1.91
C HIS A 79 4.79 -10.51 -1.57
N GLY A 80 4.91 -10.09 -0.31
CA GLY A 80 4.49 -8.77 0.14
C GLY A 80 5.13 -7.59 -0.64
N SER A 81 6.35 -7.76 -1.12
CA SER A 81 7.11 -6.80 -1.96
C SER A 81 6.48 -6.57 -3.32
N VAL A 82 6.08 -7.64 -4.01
CA VAL A 82 5.39 -7.56 -5.30
C VAL A 82 4.06 -6.82 -5.14
N ARG A 83 3.32 -7.14 -4.07
CA ARG A 83 2.07 -6.48 -3.74
C ARG A 83 2.26 -4.97 -3.53
N VAL A 84 3.26 -4.54 -2.75
CA VAL A 84 3.44 -3.10 -2.46
C VAL A 84 3.82 -2.31 -3.70
N ILE A 85 4.61 -2.89 -4.61
CA ILE A 85 4.91 -2.27 -5.92
C ILE A 85 3.61 -1.99 -6.68
N VAL A 86 2.79 -3.02 -6.88
CA VAL A 86 1.52 -2.88 -7.61
C VAL A 86 0.58 -1.90 -6.90
N HIS A 87 0.52 -1.95 -5.57
CA HIS A 87 -0.31 -1.06 -4.77
C HIS A 87 0.06 0.41 -4.95
N VAL A 88 1.33 0.76 -4.77
CA VAL A 88 1.79 2.16 -4.84
C VAL A 88 1.66 2.72 -6.24
N CYS A 89 2.05 1.98 -7.28
CA CYS A 89 1.95 2.46 -8.68
C CYS A 89 0.50 2.72 -9.11
N ASN A 90 -0.45 1.93 -8.62
CA ASN A 90 -1.89 2.13 -8.87
C ASN A 90 -2.53 3.17 -7.95
N GLY A 91 -1.75 3.81 -7.07
CA GLY A 91 -2.19 4.70 -6.01
C GLY A 91 -1.75 6.15 -6.19
N ILE A 92 -0.44 6.31 -6.34
CA ILE A 92 0.27 7.57 -6.02
C ILE A 92 0.00 8.72 -7.00
N TRP A 93 -0.55 8.44 -8.18
CA TRP A 93 -0.97 9.47 -9.13
C TRP A 93 -2.24 10.22 -8.71
N ARG A 94 -3.14 9.59 -7.94
CA ARG A 94 -4.43 10.17 -7.52
C ARG A 94 -4.32 11.51 -6.79
N PRO A 95 -3.46 11.68 -5.76
CA PRO A 95 -3.34 12.96 -5.06
C PRO A 95 -2.80 14.08 -5.96
N LEU A 96 -2.15 13.76 -7.09
CA LEU A 96 -1.60 14.77 -8.00
C LEU A 96 -2.69 15.40 -8.86
N LEU A 97 -3.64 14.61 -9.37
CA LEU A 97 -4.62 15.06 -10.36
C LEU A 97 -5.38 16.35 -10.03
N PRO A 98 -5.87 16.57 -8.79
CA PRO A 98 -6.62 17.79 -8.48
C PRO A 98 -5.74 19.05 -8.37
N ILE A 99 -4.41 18.92 -8.27
CA ILE A 99 -3.51 20.03 -7.93
C ILE A 99 -2.43 20.30 -8.99
N VAL A 100 -2.21 19.40 -9.96
CA VAL A 100 -1.21 19.61 -11.03
C VAL A 100 -1.78 20.42 -12.19
N ASN A 101 -0.92 21.25 -12.80
CA ASN A 101 -1.20 21.85 -14.11
C ASN A 101 -0.85 20.88 -15.27
N ASP A 102 -1.12 21.28 -16.52
CA ASP A 102 -0.90 20.41 -17.68
C ASP A 102 0.58 20.10 -17.94
N GLU A 103 1.49 21.05 -17.73
CA GLU A 103 2.94 20.81 -17.85
C GLU A 103 3.40 19.76 -16.83
N GLN A 104 2.97 19.89 -15.58
CA GLN A 104 3.27 18.95 -14.50
C GLN A 104 2.61 17.58 -14.72
N LYS A 105 1.45 17.53 -15.37
CA LYS A 105 0.78 16.28 -15.76
C LYS A 105 1.61 15.50 -16.78
N GLU A 106 2.14 16.17 -17.80
CA GLU A 106 3.06 15.55 -18.76
C GLU A 106 4.40 15.17 -18.11
N ARG A 107 4.95 16.03 -17.25
CA ARG A 107 6.28 15.85 -16.66
C ARG A 107 6.33 14.82 -15.53
N PHE A 108 5.30 14.76 -14.69
CA PHE A 108 5.30 13.93 -13.47
C PHE A 108 4.26 12.81 -13.51
N VAL A 109 3.04 13.09 -13.94
CA VAL A 109 1.92 12.13 -13.79
C VAL A 109 1.98 11.02 -14.83
N LYS A 110 2.14 11.35 -16.12
CA LYS A 110 2.16 10.33 -17.18
C LYS A 110 3.36 9.37 -17.08
N PRO A 111 4.61 9.84 -16.86
CA PRO A 111 5.75 8.94 -16.69
C PRO A 111 5.59 8.02 -15.47
N LEU A 112 5.04 8.54 -14.37
CA LEU A 112 4.71 7.76 -13.19
C LEU A 112 3.71 6.64 -13.50
N ILE A 113 2.63 6.95 -14.22
CA ILE A 113 1.62 5.95 -14.63
C ILE A 113 2.22 4.93 -15.59
N ALA A 114 3.07 5.36 -16.52
CA ALA A 114 3.78 4.45 -17.42
C ALA A 114 4.77 3.52 -16.69
N GLY A 115 5.13 3.88 -15.46
CA GLY A 115 6.14 3.21 -14.63
C GLY A 115 7.56 3.65 -14.95
N ASP A 116 7.75 4.68 -15.80
CA ASP A 116 9.04 5.23 -16.26
C ASP A 116 9.83 5.88 -15.14
N VAL A 117 9.13 6.40 -14.13
CA VAL A 117 9.72 6.98 -12.93
C VAL A 117 9.06 6.37 -11.70
N ILE A 118 9.85 6.17 -10.65
CA ILE A 118 9.40 5.75 -9.34
C ILE A 118 9.22 6.99 -8.48
N THR A 119 7.97 7.33 -8.19
CA THR A 119 7.63 8.34 -7.19
C THR A 119 7.24 7.66 -5.89
N THR A 120 7.64 8.22 -4.75
CA THR A 120 7.24 7.75 -3.43
C THR A 120 6.52 8.81 -2.60
N PHE A 121 5.53 8.36 -1.82
CA PHE A 121 4.69 9.22 -0.99
C PHE A 121 5.44 9.58 0.29
N THR A 122 5.76 10.86 0.47
CA THR A 122 6.77 11.32 1.43
C THR A 122 6.15 12.25 2.47
N LEU A 123 5.48 11.65 3.45
CA LEU A 123 4.70 12.36 4.47
C LEU A 123 5.30 12.26 5.87
N THR A 124 5.50 11.03 6.37
CA THR A 124 5.87 10.70 7.75
C THR A 124 7.18 11.35 8.20
N GLU A 125 7.23 11.77 9.46
CA GLU A 125 8.40 12.39 10.11
C GLU A 125 8.74 11.67 11.43
N PRO A 126 9.98 11.71 11.94
CA PRO A 126 10.36 10.97 13.14
C PRO A 126 9.57 11.36 14.40
N ASN A 127 9.28 12.65 14.55
CA ASN A 127 8.73 13.25 15.78
C ASN A 127 7.35 13.88 15.57
N SER A 128 6.66 13.56 14.48
CA SER A 128 5.33 14.08 14.17
C SER A 128 4.53 13.07 13.36
N GLY A 129 3.21 13.07 13.56
CA GLY A 129 2.30 12.18 12.85
C GLY A 129 2.21 12.51 11.35
N SER A 130 1.56 11.63 10.62
CA SER A 130 1.24 11.80 9.19
C SER A 130 0.03 12.72 9.00
N GLY A 131 0.06 13.94 9.55
CA GLY A 131 -1.11 14.83 9.62
C GLY A 131 -0.78 16.32 9.53
N ALA A 132 -1.64 17.17 10.08
CA ALA A 132 -1.42 18.63 10.10
C ALA A 132 -0.37 19.06 11.14
N ASP A 133 0.40 18.15 11.71
CA ASP A 133 1.42 18.41 12.72
C ASP A 133 2.86 18.39 12.18
N LEU A 134 3.02 18.20 10.86
CA LEU A 134 4.31 18.21 10.14
C LEU A 134 5.24 19.37 10.52
N LYS A 135 6.53 19.09 10.63
CA LYS A 135 7.60 20.00 11.00
C LYS A 135 8.53 20.34 9.86
N THR A 136 8.57 19.55 8.79
CA THR A 136 9.34 19.89 7.59
C THR A 136 8.85 21.22 7.05
N THR A 137 9.73 22.22 6.95
CA THR A 137 9.40 23.57 6.52
C THR A 137 9.87 23.85 5.11
N VAL A 138 9.19 24.80 4.47
CA VAL A 138 9.47 25.32 3.14
C VAL A 138 9.42 26.84 3.19
N ARG A 139 10.46 27.50 2.66
CA ARG A 139 10.46 28.95 2.41
C ARG A 139 10.89 29.24 0.98
N LYS A 140 10.32 30.28 0.38
CA LYS A 140 10.70 30.71 -0.97
C LYS A 140 12.04 31.45 -0.92
N ASP A 141 12.92 31.15 -1.86
CA ASP A 141 14.25 31.76 -2.06
C ASP A 141 14.46 31.99 -3.57
N GLY A 142 14.01 33.15 -4.07
CA GLY A 142 14.08 33.46 -5.50
C GLY A 142 13.19 32.55 -6.35
N SER A 143 13.82 31.81 -7.29
CA SER A 143 13.19 30.83 -8.17
C SER A 143 13.02 29.44 -7.55
N ASP A 144 13.55 29.25 -6.33
CA ASP A 144 13.53 27.98 -5.61
C ASP A 144 12.76 28.09 -4.30
N TYR A 145 12.44 26.93 -3.75
CA TYR A 145 12.08 26.68 -2.37
C TYR A 145 13.28 26.06 -1.65
N LEU A 146 13.49 26.48 -0.40
CA LEU A 146 14.39 25.83 0.53
C LEU A 146 13.59 24.98 1.49
N VAL A 147 13.86 23.67 1.48
CA VAL A 147 13.18 22.69 2.32
C VAL A 147 14.11 22.28 3.46
N ASN A 148 13.60 22.30 4.69
CA ASN A 148 14.35 21.91 5.89
C ASN A 148 13.53 20.95 6.75
N GLY A 149 14.10 19.82 7.13
CA GLY A 149 13.42 18.82 7.97
C GLY A 149 13.85 17.39 7.69
N GLU A 150 13.03 16.44 8.14
CA GLU A 150 13.34 15.00 8.07
C GLU A 150 12.08 14.22 7.66
N LYS A 151 12.25 13.21 6.81
CA LYS A 151 11.18 12.29 6.38
C LYS A 151 11.56 10.85 6.64
N TRP A 152 10.68 10.12 7.30
CA TRP A 152 11.03 8.86 7.96
C TRP A 152 10.22 7.69 7.42
N MET A 153 10.87 6.52 7.29
CA MET A 153 10.25 5.28 6.81
C MET A 153 9.63 5.42 5.40
N ILE A 154 10.32 6.11 4.49
CA ILE A 154 9.82 6.32 3.13
C ILE A 154 10.05 5.08 2.28
N SER A 155 8.98 4.32 2.02
CA SER A 155 9.01 3.12 1.17
C SER A 155 9.57 3.46 -0.21
N PHE A 156 10.42 2.59 -0.76
CA PHE A 156 11.12 2.80 -2.04
C PHE A 156 12.05 4.02 -2.09
N GLY A 157 12.34 4.68 -0.96
CA GLY A 157 13.25 5.83 -0.96
C GLY A 157 14.69 5.48 -1.36
N ASP A 158 15.05 4.19 -1.31
CA ASP A 158 16.29 3.64 -1.83
C ASP A 158 16.41 3.72 -3.35
N ILE A 159 15.29 3.68 -4.09
CA ILE A 159 15.26 3.63 -5.55
C ILE A 159 14.43 4.74 -6.22
N ALA A 160 13.71 5.55 -5.45
CA ALA A 160 12.82 6.58 -5.99
C ALA A 160 13.57 7.64 -6.80
N ASP A 161 13.01 7.99 -7.97
CA ASP A 161 13.43 9.12 -8.81
C ASP A 161 12.89 10.44 -8.27
N TYR A 162 11.70 10.40 -7.68
CA TYR A 162 11.03 11.55 -7.09
C TYR A 162 10.38 11.24 -5.74
N PHE A 163 10.40 12.23 -4.86
CA PHE A 163 9.66 12.24 -3.60
C PHE A 163 8.48 13.19 -3.73
N LEU A 164 7.25 12.66 -3.64
CA LEU A 164 6.04 13.48 -3.45
C LEU A 164 6.03 13.92 -1.98
N LEU A 165 6.70 15.03 -1.71
CA LEU A 165 7.04 15.48 -0.37
C LEU A 165 6.01 16.49 0.14
N PHE A 166 5.46 16.20 1.33
CA PHE A 166 4.54 17.09 2.02
C PHE A 166 5.29 17.87 3.09
N ALA A 167 5.13 19.19 3.07
CA ALA A 167 5.80 20.08 4.01
C ALA A 167 4.89 21.26 4.36
N ARG A 168 5.42 22.18 5.14
CA ARG A 168 4.70 23.34 5.66
C ARG A 168 5.42 24.63 5.30
N LEU A 169 4.67 25.65 4.89
CA LEU A 169 5.22 27.00 4.79
C LEU A 169 5.73 27.48 6.14
N GLU A 170 6.96 28.00 6.17
CA GLU A 170 7.55 28.56 7.38
C GLU A 170 6.63 29.63 8.02
N GLY A 171 6.49 29.59 9.34
CA GLY A 171 5.65 30.53 10.10
C GLY A 171 4.14 30.21 10.09
N THR A 172 3.70 29.15 9.42
CA THR A 172 2.28 28.75 9.40
C THR A 172 1.99 27.58 10.35
N THR A 173 0.70 27.30 10.61
CA THR A 173 0.25 26.15 11.39
C THR A 173 -1.00 25.52 10.77
N GLY A 174 -1.40 24.33 11.23
CA GLY A 174 -2.61 23.66 10.75
C GLY A 174 -2.58 23.28 9.27
N TYR A 175 -3.76 23.09 8.67
CA TYR A 175 -3.90 22.61 7.29
C TYR A 175 -3.51 23.67 6.25
N ASP A 176 -3.84 24.94 6.50
CA ASP A 176 -3.67 26.06 5.56
C ASP A 176 -2.21 26.27 5.13
N GLY A 177 -1.27 25.89 6.00
CA GLY A 177 0.16 25.99 5.74
C GLY A 177 0.77 24.83 4.96
N THR A 178 0.04 23.74 4.73
CA THR A 178 0.59 22.51 4.15
C THR A 178 0.65 22.56 2.64
N LEU A 179 1.72 22.05 2.05
CA LEU A 179 1.91 22.02 0.60
C LEU A 179 2.56 20.71 0.15
N ALA A 180 2.53 20.46 -1.16
CA ALA A 180 3.15 19.31 -1.79
C ALA A 180 4.20 19.76 -2.82
N LEU A 181 5.36 19.13 -2.79
CA LEU A 181 6.46 19.34 -3.73
C LEU A 181 6.81 18.03 -4.42
N MET A 182 7.10 18.10 -5.72
CA MET A 182 7.76 17.00 -6.41
C MET A 182 9.28 17.19 -6.32
N VAL A 183 9.95 16.47 -5.41
CA VAL A 183 11.37 16.65 -5.12
C VAL A 183 12.20 15.60 -5.88
N PRO A 184 13.07 15.99 -6.82
CA PRO A 184 14.01 15.07 -7.48
C PRO A 184 14.95 14.39 -6.49
N ARG A 185 15.35 13.15 -6.79
CA ARG A 185 16.28 12.38 -5.96
C ARG A 185 17.63 13.08 -5.75
N ASP A 186 18.10 13.79 -6.77
CA ASP A 186 19.41 14.44 -6.82
C ASP A 186 19.39 15.91 -6.33
N THR A 187 18.30 16.34 -5.69
CA THR A 187 18.20 17.68 -5.10
C THR A 187 19.37 17.98 -4.17
N GLN A 188 20.08 19.08 -4.45
CA GLN A 188 21.13 19.57 -3.56
C GLN A 188 20.53 19.87 -2.18
N GLY A 189 21.15 19.34 -1.11
CA GLY A 189 20.69 19.48 0.27
C GLY A 189 19.75 18.36 0.74
N LEU A 190 19.44 17.38 -0.12
CA LEU A 190 18.77 16.14 0.25
C LEU A 190 19.80 15.02 0.47
N GLU A 191 19.86 14.47 1.68
CA GLU A 191 20.61 13.26 2.00
C GLU A 191 19.65 12.09 2.21
N ILE A 192 19.95 10.95 1.56
CA ILE A 192 19.12 9.74 1.62
C ILE A 192 19.88 8.67 2.39
N ARG A 193 19.41 8.33 3.60
CA ARG A 193 19.95 7.25 4.42
C ARG A 193 19.07 6.00 4.33
N ILE A 194 19.61 4.91 3.81
CA ILE A 194 18.87 3.65 3.68
C ILE A 194 18.69 3.01 5.07
N MET A 195 17.46 2.61 5.37
CA MET A 195 17.10 1.98 6.64
C MET A 195 17.36 0.46 6.61
N PRO A 196 17.51 -0.19 7.78
CA PRO A 196 17.64 -1.65 7.85
C PRO A 196 16.43 -2.39 7.26
N GLY A 197 16.65 -3.65 6.89
CA GLY A 197 15.61 -4.53 6.39
C GLY A 197 14.46 -4.72 7.39
N THR A 198 13.24 -4.86 6.85
CA THR A 198 12.00 -5.01 7.62
C THR A 198 11.72 -6.46 8.00
N MET A 199 10.78 -6.67 8.92
CA MET A 199 10.34 -8.01 9.35
C MET A 199 9.76 -8.83 8.19
N GLY A 200 8.88 -8.22 7.38
CA GLY A 200 8.32 -8.79 6.15
C GLY A 200 8.49 -7.83 4.99
N GLN A 201 7.92 -8.14 3.84
CA GLN A 201 8.14 -7.42 2.59
C GLN A 201 9.62 -7.32 2.24
N THR A 202 10.34 -8.43 2.40
CA THR A 202 11.76 -8.54 2.14
C THR A 202 12.13 -8.00 0.75
N GLY A 203 13.21 -7.23 0.65
CA GLY A 203 13.73 -6.73 -0.62
C GLY A 203 13.14 -5.42 -1.13
N THR A 204 12.18 -4.81 -0.44
CA THR A 204 11.85 -3.39 -0.64
C THR A 204 12.49 -2.53 0.44
N GLY A 205 13.17 -1.46 0.04
CA GLY A 205 13.84 -0.56 0.98
C GLY A 205 12.93 0.52 1.55
N HIS A 206 13.39 1.07 2.67
CA HIS A 206 12.87 2.30 3.26
C HIS A 206 14.03 3.27 3.44
N ALA A 207 13.77 4.57 3.36
CA ALA A 207 14.78 5.59 3.59
C ALA A 207 14.36 6.58 4.67
N HIS A 208 15.37 7.09 5.38
CA HIS A 208 15.34 8.35 6.09
C HIS A 208 15.89 9.44 5.18
N LEU A 209 15.12 10.49 4.96
CA LEU A 209 15.51 11.64 4.15
C LEU A 209 15.81 12.82 5.07
N GLU A 210 17.00 13.37 4.98
CA GLU A 210 17.43 14.58 5.69
C GLU A 210 17.49 15.73 4.68
N LEU A 211 16.72 16.79 4.93
CA LEU A 211 16.66 17.96 4.07
C LEU A 211 17.28 19.15 4.80
N LYS A 212 18.38 19.67 4.27
CA LYS A 212 19.10 20.83 4.80
C LYS A 212 19.30 21.86 3.70
N ASP A 213 18.49 22.92 3.76
CA ASP A 213 18.38 23.93 2.71
C ASP A 213 18.25 23.28 1.32
N ALA A 214 17.44 22.23 1.23
CA ALA A 214 17.26 21.47 0.02
C ALA A 214 16.58 22.34 -1.05
N ARG A 215 17.25 22.54 -2.19
CA ARG A 215 16.82 23.48 -3.25
C ARG A 215 15.88 22.81 -4.24
N VAL A 216 14.61 23.20 -4.20
CA VAL A 216 13.55 22.65 -5.06
C VAL A 216 12.96 23.78 -5.90
N PRO A 217 12.94 23.69 -7.25
CA PRO A 217 12.38 24.75 -8.07
C PRO A 217 10.93 25.08 -7.72
N VAL A 218 10.54 26.36 -7.78
CA VAL A 218 9.14 26.78 -7.54
C VAL A 218 8.18 26.09 -8.50
N ALA A 219 8.63 25.76 -9.72
CA ALA A 219 7.85 25.00 -10.71
C ALA A 219 7.49 23.56 -10.27
N ASN A 220 8.12 23.05 -9.22
CA ASN A 220 7.84 21.74 -8.65
C ASN A 220 6.83 21.79 -7.49
N LEU A 221 6.31 22.97 -7.13
CA LEU A 221 5.15 23.11 -6.25
C LEU A 221 3.90 22.57 -6.95
N LEU A 222 3.16 21.72 -6.26
CA LEU A 222 1.93 21.12 -6.76
C LEU A 222 0.74 21.83 -6.11
N GLY A 223 -0.06 22.50 -6.94
CA GLY A 223 -1.17 23.34 -6.50
C GLY A 223 -0.70 24.54 -5.67
N GLU A 224 -1.58 24.98 -4.78
CA GLU A 224 -1.35 26.11 -3.87
C GLU A 224 -1.14 25.64 -2.43
N PRO A 225 -0.47 26.43 -1.58
CA PRO A 225 -0.45 26.20 -0.14
C PRO A 225 -1.87 26.01 0.43
N GLY A 226 -2.01 25.05 1.35
CA GLY A 226 -3.27 24.59 1.93
C GLY A 226 -3.89 23.38 1.19
N GLN A 227 -3.51 23.13 -0.06
CA GLN A 227 -4.08 22.04 -0.85
C GLN A 227 -3.34 20.69 -0.68
N GLY A 228 -2.06 20.75 -0.30
CA GLY A 228 -1.18 19.57 -0.31
C GLY A 228 -1.68 18.42 0.56
N LEU A 229 -1.93 18.67 1.85
CA LEU A 229 -2.33 17.61 2.77
C LEU A 229 -3.74 17.09 2.45
N ILE A 230 -4.68 17.93 2.04
CA ILE A 230 -6.04 17.50 1.65
C ILE A 230 -5.97 16.55 0.46
N ALA A 231 -5.18 16.89 -0.57
CA ALA A 231 -4.97 16.03 -1.73
C ALA A 231 -4.32 14.69 -1.33
N ALA A 232 -3.37 14.72 -0.39
CA ALA A 232 -2.73 13.53 0.17
C ALA A 232 -3.73 12.60 0.87
N LEU A 233 -4.51 13.15 1.81
CA LEU A 233 -5.45 12.38 2.64
C LEU A 233 -6.58 11.79 1.78
N ASN A 234 -7.25 12.63 1.00
CA ASN A 234 -8.45 12.22 0.26
C ASN A 234 -8.10 11.49 -1.05
N GLY A 235 -7.05 11.93 -1.74
CA GLY A 235 -6.66 11.38 -3.03
C GLY A 235 -5.89 10.07 -2.92
N PHE A 236 -4.99 9.95 -1.93
CA PHE A 236 -4.16 8.75 -1.77
C PHE A 236 -4.64 7.86 -0.63
N LEU A 237 -4.67 8.37 0.61
CA LEU A 237 -4.81 7.51 1.80
C LEU A 237 -6.14 6.78 1.87
N ASP A 238 -7.27 7.43 1.55
CA ASP A 238 -8.58 6.78 1.67
C ASP A 238 -8.75 5.58 0.71
N PRO A 239 -8.49 5.69 -0.60
CA PRO A 239 -8.43 4.51 -1.48
C PRO A 239 -7.31 3.54 -1.08
N SER A 240 -6.16 4.05 -0.62
CA SER A 240 -5.03 3.21 -0.23
C SER A 240 -5.38 2.28 0.94
N ARG A 241 -6.08 2.80 1.96
CA ARG A 241 -6.57 2.03 3.12
C ARG A 241 -7.45 0.86 2.71
N ILE A 242 -8.30 1.01 1.69
CA ILE A 242 -9.15 -0.08 1.19
C ILE A 242 -8.30 -1.13 0.45
N SER A 243 -7.28 -0.70 -0.28
CA SER A 243 -6.36 -1.61 -0.98
C SER A 243 -5.49 -2.42 0.00
N VAL A 244 -5.03 -1.79 1.08
CA VAL A 244 -4.37 -2.45 2.23
C VAL A 244 -5.32 -3.40 2.94
N ALA A 245 -6.59 -3.01 3.14
CA ALA A 245 -7.61 -3.88 3.71
C ALA A 245 -7.84 -5.13 2.85
N MET A 246 -7.92 -4.97 1.53
CA MET A 246 -8.07 -6.08 0.60
C MET A 246 -6.80 -6.93 0.47
N THR A 247 -5.62 -6.33 0.70
CA THR A 247 -4.36 -7.07 0.83
C THR A 247 -4.42 -8.03 2.02
N CYS A 248 -4.93 -7.56 3.16
CA CYS A 248 -5.13 -8.40 4.34
C CYS A 248 -6.04 -9.61 4.03
N VAL A 249 -7.10 -9.39 3.24
CA VAL A 249 -7.98 -10.49 2.75
C VAL A 249 -7.20 -11.48 1.90
N GLY A 250 -6.37 -11.02 0.95
CA GLY A 250 -5.56 -11.91 0.11
C GLY A 250 -4.56 -12.75 0.91
N LEU A 251 -3.80 -12.12 1.81
CA LEU A 251 -2.88 -12.82 2.72
C LEU A 251 -3.62 -13.87 3.57
N ALA A 252 -4.78 -13.51 4.10
CA ALA A 252 -5.61 -14.39 4.91
C ALA A 252 -6.20 -15.56 4.10
N GLU A 253 -6.66 -15.33 2.87
CA GLU A 253 -7.13 -16.40 1.97
C GLU A 253 -5.99 -17.40 1.68
N ARG A 254 -4.76 -16.92 1.44
CA ARG A 254 -3.61 -17.82 1.23
C ARG A 254 -3.25 -18.60 2.49
N ALA A 255 -3.23 -17.93 3.65
CA ALA A 255 -2.96 -18.57 4.94
C ALA A 255 -4.01 -19.64 5.28
N LEU A 256 -5.30 -19.36 5.04
CA LEU A 256 -6.40 -20.31 5.22
C LEU A 256 -6.20 -21.55 4.32
N ASN A 257 -5.91 -21.35 3.04
CA ASN A 257 -5.71 -22.46 2.10
C ASN A 257 -4.54 -23.36 2.54
N LEU A 258 -3.39 -22.77 2.89
CA LEU A 258 -2.25 -23.50 3.41
C LEU A 258 -2.59 -24.26 4.71
N ALA A 259 -3.37 -23.65 5.61
CA ALA A 259 -3.79 -24.30 6.84
C ALA A 259 -4.73 -25.48 6.59
N ILE A 260 -5.65 -25.37 5.61
CA ILE A 260 -6.54 -26.46 5.19
C ILE A 260 -5.73 -27.62 4.58
N GLU A 261 -4.81 -27.33 3.66
CA GLU A 261 -3.90 -28.31 3.06
C GLU A 261 -3.14 -29.06 4.17
N ARG A 262 -2.47 -28.31 5.05
CA ARG A 262 -1.72 -28.86 6.19
C ARG A 262 -2.60 -29.71 7.11
N ALA A 263 -3.82 -29.25 7.40
CA ALA A 263 -4.71 -29.95 8.32
C ALA A 263 -5.20 -31.30 7.75
N ASN A 264 -5.37 -31.39 6.43
CA ASN A 264 -5.76 -32.63 5.76
C ASN A 264 -4.61 -33.63 5.64
N GLU A 265 -3.39 -33.15 5.39
CA GLU A 265 -2.22 -34.01 5.17
C GLU A 265 -1.58 -34.51 6.48
N ARG A 266 -1.49 -33.64 7.50
CA ARG A 266 -0.76 -33.98 8.73
C ARG A 266 -1.58 -34.91 9.62
N VAL A 267 -1.05 -36.11 9.85
CA VAL A 267 -1.61 -37.10 10.80
C VAL A 267 -0.87 -37.04 12.14
N THR A 268 -1.63 -36.93 13.22
CA THR A 268 -1.12 -37.11 14.59
C THR A 268 -2.14 -37.89 15.42
N PHE A 269 -1.66 -38.75 16.32
CA PHE A 269 -2.49 -39.66 17.12
C PHE A 269 -3.52 -40.42 16.25
N GLY A 270 -3.09 -40.96 15.11
CA GLY A 270 -3.88 -41.86 14.27
C GLY A 270 -4.92 -41.22 13.34
N LYS A 271 -5.07 -39.89 13.29
CA LYS A 271 -5.97 -39.22 12.32
C LYS A 271 -5.46 -37.87 11.83
N PRO A 272 -5.91 -37.38 10.66
CA PRO A 272 -5.61 -36.04 10.19
C PRO A 272 -6.01 -34.95 11.19
N LEU A 273 -5.28 -33.83 11.21
CA LEU A 273 -5.65 -32.67 12.05
C LEU A 273 -7.05 -32.15 11.73
N ALA A 274 -7.49 -32.21 10.47
CA ALA A 274 -8.84 -31.83 10.04
C ALA A 274 -9.98 -32.62 10.74
N LYS A 275 -9.68 -33.75 11.40
CA LYS A 275 -10.64 -34.52 12.20
C LYS A 275 -10.66 -34.12 13.69
N ARG A 276 -10.04 -32.99 14.04
CA ARG A 276 -10.05 -32.42 15.39
C ARG A 276 -11.04 -31.25 15.43
N GLN A 277 -11.94 -31.26 16.40
CA GLN A 277 -12.97 -30.23 16.54
C GLN A 277 -12.39 -28.81 16.67
N LEU A 278 -11.30 -28.64 17.43
CA LEU A 278 -10.63 -27.34 17.58
C LEU A 278 -10.10 -26.81 16.24
N ILE A 279 -9.53 -27.68 15.40
CA ILE A 279 -9.03 -27.29 14.08
C ILE A 279 -10.19 -26.90 13.17
N GLN A 280 -11.30 -27.64 13.21
CA GLN A 280 -12.52 -27.29 12.46
C GLN A 280 -13.08 -25.93 12.90
N SER A 281 -13.08 -25.63 14.21
CA SER A 281 -13.49 -24.31 14.75
C SER A 281 -12.60 -23.20 14.20
N TYR A 282 -11.28 -23.37 14.23
CA TYR A 282 -10.35 -22.38 13.69
C TYR A 282 -10.58 -22.11 12.21
N ILE A 283 -10.75 -23.15 11.39
CA ILE A 283 -11.03 -22.99 9.96
C ILE A 283 -12.36 -22.25 9.74
N ALA A 284 -13.40 -22.57 10.51
CA ALA A 284 -14.70 -21.90 10.39
C ALA A 284 -14.65 -20.41 10.78
N GLU A 285 -13.97 -20.09 11.89
CA GLU A 285 -13.73 -18.70 12.33
C GLU A 285 -12.94 -17.92 11.27
N MET A 286 -11.85 -18.50 10.78
CA MET A 286 -10.99 -17.89 9.77
C MET A 286 -11.75 -17.59 8.48
N ALA A 287 -12.52 -18.56 7.95
CA ALA A 287 -13.30 -18.38 6.74
C ALA A 287 -14.38 -17.28 6.91
N THR A 288 -15.05 -17.26 8.06
CA THR A 288 -16.09 -16.26 8.36
C THR A 288 -15.51 -14.85 8.44
N ASP A 289 -14.41 -14.68 9.18
CA ASP A 289 -13.74 -13.39 9.32
C ASP A 289 -13.26 -12.85 7.96
N ILE A 290 -12.72 -13.72 7.10
CA ILE A 290 -12.26 -13.34 5.75
C ILE A 290 -13.41 -12.81 4.90
N GLU A 291 -14.55 -13.52 4.85
CA GLU A 291 -15.69 -13.09 4.04
C GLU A 291 -16.31 -11.79 4.58
N ALA A 292 -16.34 -11.59 5.90
CA ALA A 292 -16.77 -10.33 6.50
C ALA A 292 -15.85 -9.15 6.09
N ALA A 293 -14.52 -9.34 6.16
CA ALA A 293 -13.55 -8.32 5.76
C ALA A 293 -13.65 -7.99 4.26
N LYS A 294 -13.78 -9.02 3.43
CA LYS A 294 -13.93 -8.89 1.98
C LYS A 294 -15.20 -8.13 1.60
N ALA A 295 -16.31 -8.39 2.29
CA ALA A 295 -17.56 -7.66 2.08
C ALA A 295 -17.41 -6.16 2.40
N LEU A 296 -16.76 -5.80 3.52
CA LEU A 296 -16.46 -4.41 3.87
C LEU A 296 -15.59 -3.74 2.79
N CYS A 297 -14.53 -4.40 2.35
CA CYS A 297 -13.63 -3.87 1.33
C CYS A 297 -14.35 -3.66 -0.02
N GLN A 298 -15.15 -4.64 -0.47
CA GLN A 298 -15.90 -4.54 -1.71
C GLN A 298 -16.98 -3.46 -1.67
N ASN A 299 -17.65 -3.29 -0.53
CA ASN A 299 -18.59 -2.19 -0.34
C ASN A 299 -17.90 -0.83 -0.45
N ALA A 300 -16.80 -0.63 0.27
CA ALA A 300 -16.01 0.60 0.20
C ALA A 300 -15.48 0.85 -1.22
N GLY A 301 -15.03 -0.19 -1.93
CA GLY A 301 -14.57 -0.09 -3.31
C GLY A 301 -15.65 0.38 -4.28
N LYS A 302 -16.89 -0.12 -4.14
CA LYS A 302 -18.04 0.32 -4.95
C LYS A 302 -18.45 1.77 -4.65
N LEU A 303 -18.27 2.22 -3.41
CA LEU A 303 -18.50 3.60 -3.02
C LEU A 303 -17.44 4.52 -3.63
N GLN A 304 -16.18 4.09 -3.65
CA GLN A 304 -15.09 4.80 -4.33
C GLN A 304 -15.37 4.94 -5.84
N ASP A 305 -15.84 3.89 -6.50
CA ASP A 305 -16.19 3.92 -7.94
C ASP A 305 -17.29 4.93 -8.28
N ARG A 306 -18.11 5.31 -7.30
CA ARG A 306 -19.21 6.26 -7.43
C ARG A 306 -18.89 7.62 -6.80
N GLU A 307 -17.64 7.85 -6.41
CA GLU A 307 -17.19 9.07 -5.74
C GLU A 307 -17.98 9.39 -4.46
N ALA A 308 -18.49 8.34 -3.80
CA ALA A 308 -19.35 8.42 -2.62
C ALA A 308 -18.68 7.81 -1.37
N LEU A 309 -17.37 7.55 -1.44
CA LEU A 309 -16.61 7.01 -0.32
C LEU A 309 -16.43 8.07 0.76
N LEU A 310 -16.80 7.70 1.99
CA LEU A 310 -16.50 8.48 3.18
C LEU A 310 -15.23 7.92 3.85
N PRO A 311 -14.39 8.79 4.46
CA PRO A 311 -13.18 8.34 5.17
C PRO A 311 -13.47 7.26 6.22
N ALA A 312 -14.61 7.37 6.93
CA ALA A 312 -15.02 6.38 7.92
C ALA A 312 -15.23 4.98 7.34
N GLN A 313 -15.74 4.86 6.11
CA GLN A 313 -15.98 3.57 5.47
C GLN A 313 -14.66 2.89 5.07
N ALA A 314 -13.69 3.67 4.57
CA ALA A 314 -12.33 3.20 4.33
C ALA A 314 -11.65 2.75 5.63
N SER A 315 -11.77 3.54 6.69
CA SER A 315 -11.23 3.20 8.02
C SER A 315 -11.88 1.96 8.63
N MET A 316 -13.20 1.74 8.47
CA MET A 316 -13.88 0.52 8.91
C MET A 316 -13.33 -0.72 8.20
N ALA A 317 -13.19 -0.66 6.87
CA ALA A 317 -12.63 -1.75 6.08
C ALA A 317 -11.19 -2.07 6.53
N LYS A 318 -10.33 -1.04 6.69
CA LYS A 318 -8.94 -1.21 7.11
C LYS A 318 -8.83 -1.76 8.53
N PHE A 319 -9.57 -1.18 9.48
CA PHE A 319 -9.56 -1.60 10.87
C PHE A 319 -9.95 -3.07 11.02
N TYR A 320 -11.11 -3.45 10.47
CA TYR A 320 -11.60 -4.83 10.58
C TYR A 320 -10.66 -5.83 9.90
N SER A 321 -10.16 -5.50 8.71
CA SER A 321 -9.29 -6.39 7.95
C SER A 321 -7.93 -6.62 8.63
N VAL A 322 -7.39 -5.59 9.30
CA VAL A 322 -6.16 -5.72 10.10
C VAL A 322 -6.38 -6.61 11.32
N GLU A 323 -7.50 -6.49 12.03
CA GLU A 323 -7.81 -7.39 13.15
C GLU A 323 -8.09 -8.82 12.68
N MET A 324 -8.74 -8.99 11.53
CA MET A 324 -8.99 -10.28 10.91
C MET A 324 -7.67 -10.98 10.55
N VAL A 325 -6.77 -10.30 9.82
CA VAL A 325 -5.55 -10.97 9.33
C VAL A 325 -4.64 -11.39 10.49
N LYS A 326 -4.64 -10.66 11.61
CA LYS A 326 -4.00 -11.11 12.87
C LYS A 326 -4.51 -12.47 13.29
N ARG A 327 -5.83 -12.60 13.48
CA ARG A 327 -6.45 -13.85 13.94
C ARG A 327 -6.23 -15.00 12.97
N VAL A 328 -6.36 -14.73 11.66
CA VAL A 328 -6.22 -15.77 10.64
C VAL A 328 -4.78 -16.26 10.53
N THR A 329 -3.81 -15.35 10.40
CA THR A 329 -2.41 -15.74 10.21
C THR A 329 -1.84 -16.42 11.45
N ASP A 330 -2.24 -16.00 12.66
CA ASP A 330 -1.85 -16.63 13.92
C ASP A 330 -2.38 -18.07 14.02
N LYS A 331 -3.68 -18.28 13.77
CA LYS A 331 -4.28 -19.63 13.76
C LYS A 331 -3.69 -20.50 12.66
N ALA A 332 -3.46 -19.96 11.47
CA ALA A 332 -2.87 -20.71 10.37
C ALA A 332 -1.44 -21.16 10.71
N LEU A 333 -0.61 -20.28 11.28
CA LEU A 333 0.72 -20.63 11.76
C LEU A 333 0.66 -21.69 12.87
N GLN A 334 -0.28 -21.56 13.81
CA GLN A 334 -0.51 -22.54 14.87
C GLN A 334 -0.89 -23.94 14.33
N ILE A 335 -1.68 -24.02 13.26
CA ILE A 335 -2.06 -25.29 12.59
C ILE A 335 -0.83 -25.98 11.97
N PHE A 336 0.16 -25.21 11.49
CA PHE A 336 1.42 -25.78 11.02
C PHE A 336 2.24 -26.38 12.17
N GLY A 337 2.10 -25.84 13.39
CA GLY A 337 2.89 -26.20 14.56
C GLY A 337 4.35 -25.76 14.41
N GLY A 338 5.28 -26.45 15.07
CA GLY A 338 6.69 -26.03 15.11
C GLY A 338 7.35 -25.84 13.74
N ILE A 339 6.98 -26.62 12.71
CA ILE A 339 7.55 -26.46 11.36
C ILE A 339 7.17 -25.12 10.72
N GLY A 340 6.01 -24.58 11.09
CA GLY A 340 5.52 -23.30 10.58
C GLY A 340 6.41 -22.13 11.00
N TYR A 341 7.18 -22.26 12.09
CA TYR A 341 8.01 -21.18 12.63
C TYR A 341 9.35 -20.99 11.89
N PHE A 342 9.76 -21.97 11.08
CA PHE A 342 11.05 -21.90 10.39
C PHE A 342 10.94 -21.06 9.11
N LYS A 343 11.96 -20.22 8.87
CA LYS A 343 12.15 -19.54 7.59
C LYS A 343 12.15 -20.55 6.44
N GLY A 344 11.61 -20.14 5.29
CA GLY A 344 11.37 -21.01 4.13
C GLY A 344 9.97 -21.65 4.12
N SER A 345 9.27 -21.66 5.26
CA SER A 345 7.84 -21.97 5.29
C SER A 345 7.03 -20.79 4.76
N GLU A 346 6.15 -21.01 3.80
CA GLU A 346 5.34 -19.92 3.23
C GLU A 346 4.43 -19.27 4.28
N ILE A 347 3.90 -20.03 5.25
CA ILE A 347 3.04 -19.48 6.29
C ILE A 347 3.79 -18.51 7.22
N GLU A 348 5.09 -18.76 7.44
CA GLU A 348 5.97 -17.85 8.22
C GLU A 348 6.13 -16.52 7.49
N ARG A 349 6.42 -16.56 6.18
CA ARG A 349 6.51 -15.36 5.35
C ARG A 349 5.22 -14.58 5.37
N ILE A 350 4.08 -15.25 5.16
CA ILE A 350 2.76 -14.60 5.17
C ILE A 350 2.49 -13.93 6.52
N TYR A 351 2.88 -14.56 7.64
CA TYR A 351 2.73 -13.94 8.96
C TYR A 351 3.56 -12.65 9.09
N ARG A 352 4.81 -12.67 8.62
CA ARG A 352 5.69 -11.47 8.61
C ARG A 352 5.18 -10.37 7.67
N ASP A 353 4.76 -10.74 6.46
CA ASP A 353 4.20 -9.81 5.47
C ASP A 353 2.90 -9.18 5.97
N ALA A 354 2.04 -9.98 6.62
CA ALA A 354 0.86 -9.49 7.28
C ALA A 354 1.26 -8.44 8.32
N ARG A 355 2.29 -8.68 9.16
CA ARG A 355 2.66 -7.82 10.30
C ARG A 355 2.78 -6.34 9.95
N MET A 356 3.22 -6.02 8.74
CA MET A 356 3.32 -4.66 8.22
C MET A 356 1.97 -3.93 8.14
N GLN A 357 0.89 -4.65 7.84
CA GLN A 357 -0.44 -4.07 7.57
C GLN A 357 -1.05 -3.37 8.79
N TRP A 358 -0.54 -3.67 9.98
CA TRP A 358 -0.89 -2.98 11.21
C TRP A 358 -0.54 -1.49 11.16
N PHE A 359 0.54 -1.14 10.48
CA PHE A 359 1.15 0.20 10.51
C PHE A 359 0.88 0.99 9.22
N GLU A 360 0.96 0.30 8.08
CA GLU A 360 0.74 0.87 6.76
C GLU A 360 -0.62 1.62 6.68
N GLU A 361 -0.59 2.84 6.13
CA GLU A 361 -1.72 3.76 5.96
C GLU A 361 -2.51 4.12 7.25
N GLY A 362 -1.81 4.13 8.37
CA GLY A 362 -2.31 4.55 9.68
C GLY A 362 -2.79 3.38 10.53
N THR A 363 -2.47 3.38 11.82
CA THR A 363 -2.71 2.22 12.70
C THR A 363 -4.19 1.94 12.93
N ALA A 364 -4.51 0.79 13.54
CA ALA A 364 -5.88 0.47 13.94
C ALA A 364 -6.47 1.55 14.86
N GLU A 365 -5.67 2.16 15.72
CA GLU A 365 -6.05 3.25 16.62
C GLU A 365 -6.39 4.51 15.83
N THR A 366 -5.58 4.86 14.82
CA THR A 366 -5.90 5.96 13.89
C THR A 366 -7.21 5.70 13.17
N GLN A 367 -7.46 4.48 12.69
CA GLN A 367 -8.72 4.16 12.02
C GLN A 367 -9.92 4.29 12.97
N LYS A 368 -9.80 3.82 14.22
CA LYS A 368 -10.84 4.00 15.24
C LYS A 368 -11.13 5.47 15.49
N ALA A 369 -10.11 6.32 15.53
CA ALA A 369 -10.29 7.77 15.70
C ALA A 369 -11.08 8.38 14.53
N VAL A 370 -10.78 8.02 13.28
CA VAL A 370 -11.53 8.47 12.09
C VAL A 370 -12.98 7.99 12.14
N ILE A 371 -13.21 6.73 12.51
CA ILE A 371 -14.56 6.16 12.65
C ILE A 371 -15.35 6.89 13.73
N ALA A 372 -14.75 7.06 14.92
CA ALA A 372 -15.39 7.74 16.04
C ALA A 372 -15.76 9.18 15.65
N LYS A 373 -14.82 9.91 15.01
CA LYS A 373 -15.05 11.27 14.52
C LYS A 373 -16.30 11.34 13.64
N HIS A 374 -16.49 10.42 12.70
CA HIS A 374 -17.66 10.40 11.82
C HIS A 374 -19.00 10.28 12.55
N PHE A 375 -19.06 9.59 13.69
CA PHE A 375 -20.30 9.43 14.45
C PHE A 375 -20.54 10.53 15.50
N PHE A 376 -19.47 11.11 16.04
CA PHE A 376 -19.57 12.12 17.11
C PHE A 376 -19.48 13.56 16.62
N ASP A 377 -18.69 13.82 15.57
CA ASP A 377 -18.65 15.14 14.95
C ASP A 377 -19.86 15.25 14.03
N LYS A 378 -20.98 15.71 14.61
CA LYS A 378 -22.01 16.37 13.82
C LYS A 378 -21.39 17.67 13.32
N GLY A 379 -21.20 17.78 12.00
CA GLY A 379 -20.77 19.01 11.35
C GLY A 379 -21.57 20.22 11.80
#